data_AF-A0A922NCA8-F1
#
_entry.id   AF-A0A922NCA8-F1
#
_cell.length_a   1.000
_cell.length_b   1.000
_cell.length_c   1.000
_cell.angle_alpha   90.00
_cell.angle_beta   90.00
_cell.angle_gamma   90.00
#
_symmetry.space_group_name_H-M   'P 1'
#
loop_
_entity.id
_entity.type
_entity.pdbx_description
1 polymer ?
#
loop_
_entity_poly.entity_id
_entity_poly.type
_entity_poly.pdbx_seq_one_letter_code
_entity_poly.pdbx_strand_id
1 'polypeptide(L)'
;MSQQPQPHKPYTEADVQLALSDIKCDQITSLRRAEAVYSVPRRTIQRRRDGKPSRRDCEPRSKRLTKLEEEVILQRILDENLRGVPPSKLHVQDMADRLLRDRGGEPVGKCWVDRFIKRTPELRTRWTRPYDHQRALCEDPAIIEPWFTLVQNMKAKYGIVDDDMYNFDESGFLMGKISSQLVVTGIEKPGKAKKLQPGDREWTT
;
A
#
# COMPACT_ATOMS: atom_id res chain seq x y z
N MET A 1 53.02 -9.26 28.75
CA MET A 1 52.57 -8.74 27.45
C MET A 1 51.12 -9.19 27.23
N SER A 2 50.16 -8.36 27.61
CA SER A 2 48.74 -8.65 27.41
C SER A 2 48.37 -8.32 25.96
N GLN A 3 48.01 -9.34 25.17
CA GLN A 3 47.49 -9.11 23.83
C GLN A 3 46.12 -8.43 23.95
N GLN A 4 45.99 -7.25 23.36
CA GLN A 4 44.70 -6.59 23.18
C GLN A 4 43.85 -7.38 22.17
N PRO A 5 42.55 -7.59 22.41
CA PRO A 5 41.68 -8.29 21.47
C PRO A 5 41.49 -7.41 20.23
N GLN A 6 41.77 -7.99 19.06
CA GLN A 6 41.56 -7.36 17.75
C GLN A 6 40.07 -7.02 17.53
N PRO A 7 39.75 -5.91 16.85
CA PRO A 7 38.37 -5.50 16.60
C PRO A 7 37.66 -6.56 15.74
N HIS A 8 36.67 -7.23 16.32
CA HIS A 8 35.89 -8.25 15.61
C HIS A 8 35.05 -7.56 14.52
N LYS A 9 35.32 -7.88 13.26
CA LYS A 9 34.49 -7.42 12.14
C LYS A 9 33.05 -7.94 12.37
N PRO A 10 32.02 -7.09 12.32
CA PRO A 10 30.65 -7.55 12.44
C PRO A 10 30.30 -8.36 11.19
N TYR A 11 29.85 -9.60 11.38
CA TYR A 11 29.39 -10.46 10.29
C TYR A 11 28.00 -10.02 9.81
N THR A 12 27.73 -10.21 8.52
CA THR A 12 26.44 -9.91 7.89
C THR A 12 25.64 -11.19 7.65
N GLU A 13 24.34 -11.04 7.34
CA GLU A 13 23.50 -12.19 6.99
C GLU A 13 23.94 -12.85 5.69
N ALA A 14 24.60 -12.11 4.78
CA ALA A 14 25.17 -12.66 3.56
C ALA A 14 26.31 -13.65 3.87
N ASP A 15 27.19 -13.32 4.82
CA ASP A 15 28.29 -14.20 5.25
C ASP A 15 27.76 -15.52 5.85
N VAL A 16 26.62 -15.45 6.55
CA VAL A 16 25.93 -16.61 7.12
C VAL A 16 25.37 -17.50 6.00
N GLN A 17 24.74 -16.91 4.97
CA GLN A 17 24.22 -17.67 3.84
C GLN A 17 25.33 -18.32 3.01
N LEU A 18 26.45 -17.62 2.81
CA LEU A 18 27.63 -18.13 2.10
C LEU A 18 28.29 -19.30 2.86
N ALA A 19 28.40 -19.18 4.19
CA ALA A 19 28.86 -20.29 5.02
C ALA A 19 27.95 -21.52 4.92
N LEU A 20 26.63 -21.34 4.83
CA LEU A 20 25.67 -22.43 4.70
C LEU A 20 25.71 -23.08 3.31
N SER A 21 25.88 -22.28 2.24
CA SER A 21 26.02 -22.81 0.88
C SER A 21 27.27 -23.67 0.75
N ASP A 22 28.39 -23.23 1.30
CA ASP A 22 29.66 -23.97 1.24
C ASP A 22 29.63 -25.27 2.04
N ILE A 23 28.93 -25.28 3.17
CA ILE A 23 28.69 -26.50 3.94
C ILE A 23 27.77 -27.46 3.17
N LYS A 24 26.78 -26.93 2.44
CA LYS A 24 25.83 -27.73 1.67
C LYS A 24 26.47 -28.30 0.38
N CYS A 25 27.42 -27.59 -0.20
CA CYS A 25 28.19 -27.99 -1.38
C CYS A 25 29.47 -28.78 -1.04
N ASP A 26 29.61 -29.26 0.20
CA ASP A 26 30.76 -30.00 0.74
C ASP A 26 32.14 -29.32 0.57
N GLN A 27 32.17 -28.02 0.26
CA GLN A 27 33.40 -27.22 0.19
C GLN A 27 34.02 -27.03 1.59
N ILE A 28 33.15 -26.98 2.61
CA ILE A 28 33.56 -26.89 4.01
C ILE A 28 32.82 -27.95 4.83
N THR A 29 33.52 -28.99 5.22
CA THR A 29 32.97 -30.11 6.00
C THR A 29 32.81 -29.82 7.49
N SER A 30 33.49 -28.80 8.04
CA SER A 30 33.48 -28.51 9.46
C SER A 30 32.95 -27.11 9.78
N LEU A 31 32.02 -27.04 10.73
CA LEU A 31 31.57 -25.77 11.33
C LEU A 31 32.74 -24.94 11.90
N ARG A 32 33.86 -25.57 12.33
CA ARG A 32 35.07 -24.84 12.77
C ARG A 32 35.70 -24.03 11.66
N ARG A 33 35.76 -24.67 10.50
CA ARG A 33 36.42 -24.13 9.33
C ARG A 33 35.56 -23.04 8.72
N ALA A 34 34.24 -23.22 8.70
CA ALA A 34 33.29 -22.18 8.32
C ALA A 34 33.41 -20.92 9.20
N GLU A 35 33.55 -21.08 10.52
CA GLU A 35 33.78 -19.96 11.44
C GLU A 35 35.10 -19.24 11.18
N ALA A 36 36.18 -19.97 10.90
CA ALA A 36 37.48 -19.37 10.58
C ALA A 36 37.48 -18.63 9.22
N VAL A 37 36.80 -19.18 8.20
CA VAL A 37 36.75 -18.60 6.84
C VAL A 37 35.83 -17.39 6.80
N TYR A 38 34.62 -17.52 7.34
CA TYR A 38 33.58 -16.49 7.23
C TYR A 38 33.52 -15.55 8.43
N SER A 39 34.32 -15.78 9.48
CA SER A 39 34.26 -15.01 10.73
C SER A 39 32.86 -14.96 11.36
N VAL A 40 32.03 -15.96 11.07
CA VAL A 40 30.67 -16.12 11.63
C VAL A 40 30.75 -17.11 12.80
N PRO A 41 30.23 -16.78 13.99
CA PRO A 41 30.21 -17.70 15.12
C PRO A 41 29.54 -19.02 14.76
N ARG A 42 30.18 -20.14 15.12
CA ARG A 42 29.64 -21.50 14.90
C ARG A 42 28.19 -21.67 15.31
N ARG A 43 27.82 -21.10 16.47
CA ARG A 43 26.46 -21.18 17.03
C ARG A 43 25.42 -20.51 16.11
N THR A 44 25.80 -19.47 15.39
CA THR A 44 24.95 -18.76 14.43
C THR A 44 24.72 -19.61 13.19
N ILE A 45 25.79 -20.19 12.63
CA ILE A 45 25.70 -21.11 11.48
C ILE A 45 24.84 -22.33 11.83
N GLN A 46 25.08 -22.94 13.00
CA GLN A 46 24.31 -24.09 13.45
C GLN A 46 22.82 -23.75 13.62
N ARG A 47 22.49 -22.66 14.30
CA ARG A 47 21.08 -22.21 14.44
C ARG A 47 20.38 -22.02 13.10
N ARG A 48 21.08 -21.47 12.11
CA ARG A 48 20.54 -21.26 10.77
C ARG A 48 20.35 -22.55 10.00
N ARG A 49 21.31 -23.46 10.11
CA ARG A 49 21.20 -24.83 9.56
C ARG A 49 20.03 -25.59 10.17
N ASP A 50 19.76 -25.38 11.46
CA ASP A 50 18.61 -25.93 12.18
C ASP A 50 17.28 -25.20 11.84
N GLY A 51 17.26 -24.35 10.80
CA GLY A 51 16.08 -23.67 10.30
C GLY A 51 15.65 -22.43 11.07
N LYS A 52 16.45 -21.92 12.02
CA LYS A 52 16.09 -20.68 12.74
C LYS A 52 16.36 -19.45 11.85
N PRO A 53 15.32 -18.69 11.46
CA PRO A 53 15.48 -17.53 10.58
C PRO A 53 16.16 -16.36 11.29
N SER A 54 16.61 -15.36 10.53
CA SER A 54 17.24 -14.20 11.12
C SER A 54 16.27 -13.42 11.97
N ARG A 55 16.78 -12.69 12.97
CA ARG A 55 15.92 -11.84 13.79
C ARG A 55 15.17 -10.79 12.95
N ARG A 56 15.72 -10.43 11.77
CA ARG A 56 15.07 -9.54 10.81
C ARG A 56 13.92 -10.23 10.06
N ASP A 57 14.04 -11.53 9.82
CA ASP A 57 13.05 -12.33 9.10
C ASP A 57 12.01 -12.98 10.03
N CYS A 58 12.33 -13.08 11.33
CA CYS A 58 11.39 -13.53 12.35
C CYS A 58 10.21 -12.56 12.46
N GLU A 59 9.00 -13.10 12.34
CA GLU A 59 7.81 -12.34 12.70
C GLU A 59 7.78 -12.04 14.20
N PRO A 60 7.54 -10.79 14.60
CA PRO A 60 7.33 -10.46 16.00
C PRO A 60 6.12 -11.21 16.54
N ARG A 61 6.28 -11.95 17.64
CA ARG A 61 5.16 -12.60 18.36
C ARG A 61 4.06 -11.63 18.80
N SER A 62 4.34 -10.33 18.80
CA SER A 62 3.38 -9.27 19.11
C SER A 62 2.44 -8.93 17.94
N LYS A 63 2.62 -9.51 16.75
CA LYS A 63 1.65 -9.35 15.65
C LYS A 63 0.41 -10.17 15.96
N ARG A 64 -0.75 -9.49 16.04
CA ARG A 64 -2.05 -10.13 16.26
C ARG A 64 -2.58 -10.83 15.01
N LEU A 65 -2.30 -10.28 13.83
CA LEU A 65 -2.64 -10.88 12.55
C LEU A 65 -1.44 -11.61 11.96
N THR A 66 -1.73 -12.74 11.32
CA THR A 66 -0.80 -13.51 10.50
C THR A 66 -0.51 -12.79 9.19
N LYS A 67 0.61 -13.13 8.53
CA LYS A 67 0.93 -12.59 7.19
C LYS A 67 -0.20 -12.81 6.19
N LEU A 68 -0.81 -13.99 6.20
CA LEU A 68 -1.88 -14.35 5.27
C LEU A 68 -3.13 -13.48 5.49
N GLU A 69 -3.50 -13.20 6.74
CA GLU A 69 -4.61 -12.29 7.02
C GLU A 69 -4.30 -10.85 6.60
N GLU A 70 -3.08 -10.38 6.85
CA GLU A 70 -2.64 -9.05 6.38
C GLU A 70 -2.69 -8.96 4.86
N GLU A 71 -2.35 -10.04 4.15
CA GLU A 71 -2.40 -10.14 2.69
C GLU A 71 -3.84 -10.14 2.13
N VAL A 72 -4.76 -10.85 2.78
CA VAL A 72 -6.20 -10.81 2.43
C VAL A 72 -6.76 -9.39 2.58
N ILE A 73 -6.40 -8.69 3.66
CA ILE A 73 -6.81 -7.29 3.86
C ILE A 73 -6.23 -6.40 2.76
N LEU A 74 -4.95 -6.58 2.41
CA LEU A 74 -4.30 -5.84 1.33
C LEU A 74 -5.02 -6.03 0.00
N GLN A 75 -5.24 -7.29 -0.41
CA GLN A 75 -5.94 -7.60 -1.66
C GLN A 75 -7.33 -6.98 -1.71
N ARG A 76 -8.06 -7.04 -0.60
CA ARG A 76 -9.38 -6.44 -0.49
C ARG A 76 -9.35 -4.90 -0.61
N ILE A 77 -8.36 -4.23 -0.02
CA ILE A 77 -8.17 -2.77 -0.18
C ILE A 77 -7.91 -2.41 -1.64
N LEU A 78 -7.08 -3.20 -2.34
CA LEU A 78 -6.77 -2.96 -3.75
C LEU A 78 -8.00 -3.15 -4.63
N ASP A 79 -8.78 -4.21 -4.41
CA ASP A 79 -10.04 -4.49 -5.10
C ASP A 79 -11.08 -3.36 -4.89
N GLU A 80 -11.26 -2.89 -3.66
CA GLU A 80 -12.16 -1.77 -3.37
C GLU A 80 -11.68 -0.45 -4.02
N ASN A 81 -10.38 -0.23 -4.10
CA ASN A 81 -9.79 0.91 -4.80
C ASN A 81 -9.96 0.83 -6.33
N LEU A 82 -9.98 -0.39 -6.90
CA LEU A 82 -10.28 -0.59 -8.32
C LEU A 82 -11.75 -0.26 -8.64
N ARG A 83 -12.67 -0.64 -7.74
CA ARG A 83 -14.12 -0.34 -7.86
C ARG A 83 -14.49 1.13 -7.61
N GLY A 84 -13.53 1.99 -7.25
CA GLY A 84 -13.77 3.41 -6.98
C GLY A 84 -14.38 3.69 -5.60
N VAL A 85 -14.32 2.73 -4.68
CA VAL A 85 -14.82 2.87 -3.30
C VAL A 85 -13.70 2.54 -2.31
N PRO A 86 -12.59 3.32 -2.30
CA PRO A 86 -11.45 3.02 -1.44
C PRO A 86 -11.84 3.09 0.06
N PRO A 87 -11.39 2.12 0.89
CA PRO A 87 -11.77 2.03 2.28
C PRO A 87 -11.16 3.15 3.13
N SER A 88 -11.90 3.56 4.16
CA SER A 88 -11.35 4.45 5.20
C SER A 88 -10.46 3.66 6.17
N LYS A 89 -9.66 4.35 6.98
CA LYS A 89 -8.88 3.70 8.05
C LYS A 89 -9.76 2.90 9.02
N LEU A 90 -10.94 3.41 9.34
CA LEU A 90 -11.91 2.72 10.20
C LEU A 90 -12.43 1.44 9.54
N HIS A 91 -12.69 1.47 8.23
CA HIS A 91 -13.09 0.28 7.50
C HIS A 91 -11.98 -0.78 7.51
N VAL A 92 -10.73 -0.38 7.26
CA VAL A 92 -9.57 -1.29 7.32
C VAL A 92 -9.40 -1.89 8.72
N GLN A 93 -9.63 -1.09 9.77
CA GLN A 93 -9.65 -1.57 11.14
C GLN A 93 -10.75 -2.62 11.36
N ASP A 94 -11.98 -2.34 10.90
CA ASP A 94 -13.12 -3.24 11.03
C ASP A 94 -12.89 -4.57 10.29
N MET A 95 -12.25 -4.55 9.10
CA MET A 95 -11.84 -5.78 8.41
C MET A 95 -10.89 -6.63 9.26
N ALA A 96 -9.90 -6.00 9.90
CA ALA A 96 -8.96 -6.71 10.77
C ALA A 96 -9.65 -7.23 12.04
N ASP A 97 -10.53 -6.43 12.64
CA ASP A 97 -11.27 -6.78 13.85
C ASP A 97 -12.27 -7.92 13.59
N ARG A 98 -12.86 -7.99 12.39
CA ARG A 98 -13.70 -9.13 11.98
C ARG A 98 -12.90 -10.42 11.92
N LEU A 99 -11.74 -10.42 11.26
CA LEU A 99 -10.87 -11.61 11.20
C LEU A 99 -10.42 -12.08 12.59
N LEU A 100 -10.09 -11.13 13.49
CA LEU A 100 -9.73 -11.47 14.86
C LEU A 100 -10.93 -12.00 15.66
N ARG A 101 -12.11 -11.42 15.49
CA ARG A 101 -13.34 -11.87 16.16
C ARG A 101 -13.72 -13.29 15.78
N ASP A 102 -13.58 -13.65 14.50
CA ASP A 102 -13.85 -15.00 14.01
C ASP A 102 -12.89 -16.05 14.63
N ARG A 103 -11.71 -15.60 15.07
CA ARG A 103 -10.74 -16.42 15.82
C ARG A 103 -10.90 -16.35 17.35
N GLY A 104 -11.90 -15.63 17.86
CA GLY A 104 -12.08 -15.37 19.29
C GLY A 104 -11.02 -14.43 19.89
N GLY A 105 -10.35 -13.64 19.07
CA GLY A 105 -9.34 -12.66 19.46
C GLY A 105 -9.93 -11.29 19.81
N GLU A 106 -9.13 -10.51 20.53
CA GLU A 106 -9.41 -9.10 20.81
C GLU A 106 -9.14 -8.18 19.60
N PRO A 107 -9.81 -7.01 19.51
CA PRO A 107 -9.62 -6.07 18.41
C PRO A 107 -8.18 -5.51 18.31
N VAL A 108 -7.83 -4.98 17.15
CA VAL A 108 -6.53 -4.33 16.92
C VAL A 108 -6.41 -3.01 17.69
N GLY A 109 -5.19 -2.65 18.05
CA GLY A 109 -4.92 -1.38 18.71
C GLY A 109 -5.10 -0.18 17.76
N LYS A 110 -5.36 1.01 18.34
CA LYS A 110 -5.60 2.28 17.62
C LYS A 110 -4.58 2.61 16.53
N CYS A 111 -3.29 2.29 16.75
CA CYS A 111 -2.20 2.60 15.81
C CYS A 111 -1.93 1.47 14.80
N TRP A 112 -2.71 0.38 14.81
CA TRP A 112 -2.44 -0.79 14.00
C TRP A 112 -2.53 -0.48 12.51
N VAL A 113 -3.59 0.23 12.08
CA VAL A 113 -3.80 0.59 10.66
C VAL A 113 -2.65 1.45 10.13
N ASP A 114 -2.20 2.44 10.91
CA ASP A 114 -1.07 3.29 10.51
C ASP A 114 0.23 2.50 10.38
N ARG A 115 0.48 1.56 11.30
CA ARG A 115 1.65 0.68 11.23
C ARG A 115 1.55 -0.33 10.09
N PHE A 116 0.35 -0.81 9.78
CA PHE A 116 0.08 -1.69 8.64
C PHE A 116 0.39 -0.97 7.34
N ILE A 117 -0.15 0.23 7.14
CA ILE A 117 0.12 1.03 5.94
C ILE A 117 1.62 1.36 5.84
N LYS A 118 2.27 1.71 6.96
CA LYS A 118 3.71 2.04 6.96
C LYS A 118 4.62 0.85 6.58
N ARG A 119 4.21 -0.39 6.89
CA ARG A 119 5.01 -1.59 6.57
C ARG A 119 4.69 -2.22 5.22
N THR A 120 3.58 -1.83 4.60
CA THR A 120 3.06 -2.39 3.36
C THR A 120 3.31 -1.41 2.23
N PRO A 121 4.38 -1.59 1.42
CA PRO A 121 4.78 -0.62 0.42
C PRO A 121 3.74 -0.42 -0.69
N GLU A 122 2.77 -1.32 -0.86
CA GLU A 122 1.71 -1.22 -1.86
C GLU A 122 0.64 -0.17 -1.49
N LEU A 123 0.57 0.22 -0.21
CA LEU A 123 -0.52 1.05 0.33
C LEU A 123 -0.08 2.48 0.63
N ARG A 124 -1.01 3.42 0.43
CA ARG A 124 -0.84 4.83 0.79
C ARG A 124 -2.17 5.46 1.20
N THR A 125 -2.12 6.37 2.17
CA THR A 125 -3.28 7.19 2.55
C THR A 125 -3.42 8.39 1.63
N ARG A 126 -4.66 8.69 1.22
CA ARG A 126 -4.99 9.84 0.37
C ARG A 126 -6.30 10.46 0.79
N TRP A 127 -6.42 11.77 0.57
CA TRP A 127 -7.71 12.46 0.68
C TRP A 127 -8.54 12.20 -0.57
N THR A 128 -9.77 11.76 -0.39
CA THR A 128 -10.73 11.62 -1.49
C THR A 128 -11.34 12.95 -1.86
N ARG A 129 -11.66 13.07 -3.14
CA ARG A 129 -12.67 14.03 -3.60
C ARG A 129 -13.92 13.25 -4.00
N PRO A 130 -15.10 13.69 -3.52
CA PRO A 130 -16.37 13.27 -4.09
C PRO A 130 -16.35 13.35 -5.62
N TYR A 131 -16.72 12.26 -6.26
CA TYR A 131 -16.96 12.23 -7.69
C TYR A 131 -18.37 11.76 -7.96
N ASP A 132 -19.03 12.48 -8.84
CA ASP A 132 -20.42 12.23 -9.16
C ASP A 132 -20.54 10.98 -10.05
N HIS A 133 -21.41 10.05 -9.68
CA HIS A 133 -21.60 8.81 -10.43
C HIS A 133 -22.19 9.02 -11.81
N GLN A 134 -23.17 9.92 -11.95
CA GLN A 134 -23.76 10.23 -13.25
C GLN A 134 -22.71 10.88 -14.17
N ARG A 135 -21.86 11.76 -13.62
CA ARG A 135 -20.72 12.29 -14.40
C ARG A 135 -19.75 11.20 -14.85
N ALA A 136 -19.42 10.25 -13.97
CA ALA A 136 -18.55 9.15 -14.34
C ALA A 136 -19.13 8.27 -15.46
N LEU A 137 -20.46 8.10 -15.52
CA LEU A 137 -21.13 7.37 -16.59
C LEU A 137 -21.17 8.14 -17.91
N CYS A 138 -21.27 9.47 -17.86
CA CYS A 138 -21.32 10.33 -19.05
C CYS A 138 -19.93 10.65 -19.63
N GLU A 139 -18.84 10.30 -18.94
CA GLU A 139 -17.45 10.52 -19.36
C GLU A 139 -16.94 9.43 -20.31
N ASP A 140 -17.62 9.22 -21.44
CA ASP A 140 -17.12 8.34 -22.51
C ASP A 140 -16.16 9.12 -23.42
N PRO A 141 -14.85 8.79 -23.45
CA PRO A 141 -13.89 9.46 -24.33
C PRO A 141 -14.31 9.43 -25.80
N ALA A 142 -14.96 8.35 -26.25
CA ALA A 142 -15.38 8.20 -27.64
C ALA A 142 -16.47 9.21 -28.04
N ILE A 143 -17.24 9.72 -27.06
CA ILE A 143 -18.28 10.73 -27.28
C ILE A 143 -17.70 12.14 -27.08
N ILE A 144 -16.84 12.30 -26.06
CA ILE A 144 -16.30 13.58 -25.65
C ILE A 144 -15.24 14.11 -26.62
N GLU A 145 -14.33 13.26 -27.10
CA GLU A 145 -13.24 13.67 -28.00
C GLU A 145 -13.75 14.25 -29.33
N PRO A 146 -14.71 13.63 -30.03
CA PRO A 146 -15.26 14.21 -31.26
C PRO A 146 -15.93 15.56 -31.03
N TRP A 147 -16.62 15.73 -29.91
CA TRP A 147 -17.28 17.00 -29.57
C TRP A 147 -16.26 18.12 -29.37
N PHE A 148 -15.19 17.89 -28.58
CA PHE A 148 -14.14 18.89 -28.38
C PHE A 148 -13.39 19.19 -29.69
N THR A 149 -13.17 18.18 -30.52
CA THR A 149 -12.56 18.36 -31.85
C THR A 149 -13.45 19.25 -32.73
N LEU A 150 -14.76 19.04 -32.72
CA LEU A 150 -15.72 19.87 -33.45
C LEU A 150 -15.69 21.33 -32.96
N VAL A 151 -15.68 21.55 -31.65
CA VAL A 151 -15.59 22.90 -31.05
C VAL A 151 -14.31 23.60 -31.47
N GLN A 152 -13.15 22.91 -31.40
CA GLN A 152 -11.87 23.47 -31.85
C GLN A 152 -11.89 23.83 -33.34
N ASN A 153 -12.45 22.96 -34.19
CA ASN A 153 -12.59 23.23 -35.62
C ASN A 153 -13.48 24.44 -35.90
N MET A 154 -14.60 24.59 -35.19
CA MET A 154 -15.48 25.75 -35.34
C MET A 154 -14.79 27.03 -34.88
N LYS A 155 -14.09 26.98 -33.75
CA LYS A 155 -13.32 28.11 -33.23
C LYS A 155 -12.27 28.58 -34.24
N ALA A 156 -11.52 27.64 -34.83
CA ALA A 156 -10.55 27.94 -35.88
C ALA A 156 -11.20 28.48 -37.17
N LYS A 157 -12.31 27.88 -37.62
CA LYS A 157 -13.02 28.29 -38.84
C LYS A 157 -13.54 29.73 -38.77
N TYR A 158 -14.04 30.15 -37.63
CA TYR A 158 -14.64 31.48 -37.45
C TYR A 158 -13.71 32.48 -36.75
N GLY A 159 -12.47 32.08 -36.45
CA GLY A 159 -11.48 32.96 -35.81
C GLY A 159 -11.88 33.41 -34.40
N ILE A 160 -12.66 32.60 -33.67
CA ILE A 160 -13.11 32.92 -32.31
C ILE A 160 -11.90 32.80 -31.37
N VAL A 161 -11.61 33.85 -30.60
CA VAL A 161 -10.50 33.87 -29.63
C VAL A 161 -10.99 33.30 -28.30
N ASP A 162 -10.07 32.75 -27.48
CA ASP A 162 -10.43 32.28 -26.13
C ASP A 162 -11.07 33.38 -25.26
N ASP A 163 -10.66 34.63 -25.46
CA ASP A 163 -11.17 35.79 -24.73
C ASP A 163 -12.67 36.07 -25.00
N ASP A 164 -13.19 35.58 -26.12
CA ASP A 164 -14.60 35.72 -26.52
C ASP A 164 -15.47 34.53 -26.08
N MET A 165 -14.90 33.56 -25.35
CA MET A 165 -15.62 32.40 -24.83
C MET A 165 -16.03 32.63 -23.37
N TYR A 166 -17.33 32.77 -23.14
CA TYR A 166 -17.90 32.90 -21.81
C TYR A 166 -18.56 31.59 -21.37
N ASN A 167 -18.21 31.13 -20.16
CA ASN A 167 -18.92 30.03 -19.52
C ASN A 167 -20.20 30.59 -18.88
N PHE A 168 -21.33 29.90 -19.07
CA PHE A 168 -22.57 30.21 -18.39
C PHE A 168 -23.07 28.96 -17.68
N ASP A 169 -22.97 28.94 -16.36
CA ASP A 169 -23.43 27.83 -15.53
C ASP A 169 -24.20 28.31 -14.30
N GLU A 170 -25.05 27.43 -13.78
CA GLU A 170 -25.79 27.66 -12.54
C GLU A 170 -25.01 27.05 -11.37
N SER A 171 -24.72 27.88 -10.36
CA SER A 171 -24.07 27.46 -9.13
C SER A 171 -25.12 27.09 -8.07
N GLY A 172 -25.52 25.82 -8.04
CA GLY A 172 -26.42 25.31 -7.00
C GLY A 172 -25.69 24.84 -5.73
N PHE A 173 -26.30 25.07 -4.56
CA PHE A 173 -25.80 24.55 -3.28
C PHE A 173 -26.41 23.17 -3.02
N LEU A 174 -25.56 22.17 -2.76
CA LEU A 174 -26.02 20.82 -2.44
C LEU A 174 -25.99 20.56 -0.94
N MET A 175 -27.15 20.24 -0.38
CA MET A 175 -27.27 19.69 0.98
C MET A 175 -26.86 18.21 0.98
N GLY A 176 -26.20 17.75 2.07
CA GLY A 176 -25.87 16.33 2.25
C GLY A 176 -24.59 15.82 1.54
N LYS A 177 -23.73 16.71 1.01
CA LYS A 177 -22.50 16.28 0.33
C LYS A 177 -21.50 15.65 1.32
N ILE A 178 -21.11 14.39 1.07
CA ILE A 178 -20.04 13.72 1.82
C ILE A 178 -18.74 14.53 1.65
N SER A 179 -18.15 14.94 2.77
CA SER A 179 -16.91 15.70 2.80
C SER A 179 -15.71 14.87 2.30
N SER A 180 -14.58 15.54 2.11
CA SER A 180 -13.32 14.85 1.80
C SER A 180 -12.99 13.86 2.93
N GLN A 181 -12.69 12.61 2.60
CA GLN A 181 -12.36 11.58 3.59
C GLN A 181 -10.95 11.05 3.37
N LEU A 182 -10.25 10.72 4.46
CA LEU A 182 -8.95 10.05 4.37
C LEU A 182 -9.17 8.55 4.14
N VAL A 183 -8.74 8.06 2.97
CA VAL A 183 -8.87 6.67 2.55
C VAL A 183 -7.51 6.01 2.35
N VAL A 184 -7.51 4.68 2.30
CA VAL A 184 -6.34 3.85 1.99
C VAL A 184 -6.46 3.36 0.55
N THR A 185 -5.41 3.55 -0.23
CA THR A 185 -5.38 3.30 -1.69
C THR A 185 -4.05 2.67 -2.09
N GLY A 186 -4.01 2.03 -3.26
CA GLY A 186 -2.74 1.61 -3.87
C GLY A 186 -1.87 2.78 -4.33
N ILE A 187 -0.56 2.56 -4.47
CA ILE A 187 0.38 3.60 -4.95
C ILE A 187 0.10 4.04 -6.40
N GLU A 188 -0.39 3.14 -7.25
CA GLU A 188 -0.37 3.27 -8.72
C GLU A 188 -1.13 4.46 -9.31
N LYS A 189 -2.11 5.04 -8.63
CA LYS A 189 -2.90 6.16 -9.19
C LYS A 189 -2.25 7.51 -8.84
N PRO A 190 -1.65 8.30 -9.74
CA PRO A 190 -1.31 9.68 -9.43
C PRO A 190 -2.59 10.52 -9.21
N GLY A 191 -2.55 11.48 -8.27
CA GLY A 191 -3.68 12.38 -7.98
C GLY A 191 -4.55 12.04 -6.77
N LYS A 192 -5.60 12.85 -6.54
CA LYS A 192 -6.58 12.64 -5.46
C LYS A 192 -7.49 11.48 -5.84
N ALA A 193 -7.72 10.56 -4.90
CA ALA A 193 -8.62 9.44 -5.15
C ALA A 193 -10.06 9.96 -5.35
N LYS A 194 -10.70 9.58 -6.45
CA LYS A 194 -12.12 9.83 -6.67
C LYS A 194 -12.91 8.79 -5.88
N LYS A 195 -13.87 9.24 -5.05
CA LYS A 195 -14.81 8.36 -4.36
C LYS A 195 -16.18 8.56 -5.00
N LEU A 196 -16.74 7.48 -5.54
CA LEU A 196 -18.05 7.49 -6.16
C LEU A 196 -19.12 7.83 -5.11
N GLN A 197 -19.97 8.81 -5.41
CA GLN A 197 -21.13 9.15 -4.59
C GLN A 197 -22.40 8.55 -5.17
N PRO A 198 -23.28 7.93 -4.35
CA PRO A 198 -24.64 7.57 -4.75
C PRO A 198 -25.42 8.82 -5.21
N GLY A 199 -26.29 8.65 -6.20
CA GLY A 199 -26.97 9.72 -6.93
C GLY A 199 -28.18 10.35 -6.25
N ASP A 200 -28.49 9.97 -5.01
CA ASP A 200 -29.67 10.49 -4.30
C ASP A 200 -29.37 11.93 -3.83
N ARG A 201 -29.95 12.93 -4.53
CA ARG A 201 -29.75 14.36 -4.26
C ARG A 201 -31.07 15.11 -4.30
N GLU A 202 -31.39 15.76 -3.18
CA GLU A 202 -32.41 16.80 -3.13
C GLU A 202 -31.74 18.15 -3.39
N TRP A 203 -32.26 18.89 -4.37
CA TRP A 203 -31.86 20.26 -4.64
C TRP A 203 -32.76 21.20 -3.85
N THR A 204 -32.16 22.20 -3.21
CA THR A 204 -32.90 23.37 -2.73
C THR A 204 -32.49 24.55 -3.59
N THR A 205 -33.46 25.09 -4.32
CA THR A 205 -33.36 26.36 -5.05
C THR A 205 -33.47 27.53 -4.09
#